data_AF-A0A813FMM3-F1
#
_entry.id   AF-A0A813FMM3-F1
#
_cell.length_a   1.000
_cell.length_b   1.000
_cell.length_c   1.000
_cell.angle_alpha   90.00
_cell.angle_beta   90.00
_cell.angle_gamma   90.00
#
_symmetry.space_group_name_H-M   'P 1'
#
loop_
_entity.id
_entity.type
_entity.pdbx_description
1 polymer ?
#
loop_
_entity_poly.entity_id
_entity_poly.type
_entity_poly.pdbx_seq_one_letter_code
_entity_poly.pdbx_strand_id
1 'polypeptide(L)'
;MALAPVSPRSDSSKSTSTSDESDIDDVLALENEECSTLFAIEDAADVAMGSGEDDSGEFDPDCTLPAAATRASNRQQAGRSGFRGVSRKVNTKTGKITYQAGVIFNNLKVTSCYTANAEESVDFHIILVQLRECVEQGVEGDDSVEGPLVFEQSLRAACKQRQEELSKMSLSFSVAFTAFGVRFYTPTTTSLEEALEVRSRMFTAREQGVAALQACLLEVLTAGRTNVHRLASGKGTKRSRNWSQG
;
A
#
# COMPACT_ATOMS: atom_id res chain seq x y z
N MET A 1 -24.44 49.42 -24.24
CA MET A 1 -24.74 48.50 -25.36
C MET A 1 -23.45 48.29 -26.13
N ALA A 2 -22.80 47.14 -25.95
CA ALA A 2 -21.52 46.81 -26.58
C ALA A 2 -21.66 45.43 -27.23
N LEU A 3 -21.26 45.36 -28.50
CA LEU A 3 -21.49 44.29 -29.45
C LEU A 3 -20.54 43.09 -29.20
N ALA A 4 -21.08 41.89 -29.31
CA ALA A 4 -20.36 40.62 -29.25
C ALA A 4 -19.61 40.32 -30.57
N PRO A 5 -18.46 39.63 -30.52
CA PRO A 5 -17.89 38.96 -31.69
C PRO A 5 -18.29 37.47 -31.74
N VAL A 6 -18.98 37.12 -32.82
CA VAL A 6 -19.27 35.75 -33.31
C VAL A 6 -18.13 35.29 -34.21
N SER A 7 -17.67 34.05 -34.06
CA SER A 7 -16.78 33.37 -35.03
C SER A 7 -16.71 31.85 -34.77
N PRO A 8 -16.36 31.02 -35.77
CA PRO A 8 -17.37 30.16 -36.39
C PRO A 8 -17.04 28.65 -36.46
N ARG A 9 -18.11 27.91 -36.78
CA ARG A 9 -18.25 26.72 -37.65
C ARG A 9 -17.38 25.48 -37.43
N SER A 10 -18.13 24.44 -37.08
CA SER A 10 -17.92 23.02 -37.30
C SER A 10 -17.56 22.67 -38.74
N ASP A 11 -16.57 21.80 -38.92
CA ASP A 11 -16.40 21.01 -40.13
C ASP A 11 -16.52 19.51 -39.82
N SER A 12 -17.36 18.89 -40.64
CA SER A 12 -17.71 17.48 -40.67
C SER A 12 -16.70 16.67 -41.50
N SER A 13 -16.36 15.48 -41.05
CA SER A 13 -15.82 14.39 -41.88
C SER A 13 -16.32 13.09 -41.24
N LYS A 14 -17.42 12.47 -41.67
CA LYS A 14 -17.68 11.69 -42.90
C LYS A 14 -16.83 10.42 -43.05
N SER A 15 -17.37 9.34 -42.46
CA SER A 15 -17.54 7.94 -42.93
C SER A 15 -16.37 7.15 -43.53
N THR A 16 -16.21 5.92 -43.04
CA THR A 16 -16.21 4.69 -43.89
C THR A 16 -16.50 3.44 -43.05
N SER A 17 -17.55 2.71 -43.43
CA SER A 17 -17.83 1.34 -43.04
C SER A 17 -16.91 0.35 -43.75
N THR A 18 -16.65 -0.80 -43.14
CA THR A 18 -16.81 -2.12 -43.80
C THR A 18 -16.89 -3.21 -42.73
N SER A 19 -17.96 -3.98 -42.83
CA SER A 19 -18.18 -5.27 -42.19
C SER A 19 -17.13 -6.28 -42.64
N ASP A 20 -16.62 -7.09 -41.72
CA ASP A 20 -16.07 -8.41 -42.03
C ASP A 20 -16.60 -9.37 -40.97
N GLU A 21 -17.63 -10.12 -41.38
CA GLU A 21 -18.04 -11.36 -40.74
C GLU A 21 -17.03 -12.42 -41.17
N SER A 22 -16.33 -13.00 -40.21
CA SER A 22 -15.58 -14.23 -40.45
C SER A 22 -15.96 -15.27 -39.43
N ASP A 23 -16.42 -16.36 -40.02
CA ASP A 23 -16.84 -17.65 -39.55
C ASP A 23 -16.23 -18.16 -38.24
N ILE A 24 -17.16 -18.62 -37.41
CA ILE A 24 -16.99 -19.44 -36.24
C ILE A 24 -16.69 -20.85 -36.76
N ASP A 25 -15.48 -21.34 -36.53
CA ASP A 25 -15.18 -22.76 -36.57
C ASP A 25 -14.67 -23.21 -35.20
N ASP A 26 -15.39 -24.20 -34.69
CA ASP A 26 -15.18 -25.03 -33.52
C ASP A 26 -13.77 -25.66 -33.43
N VAL A 27 -13.54 -26.35 -32.30
CA VAL A 27 -12.52 -27.40 -32.06
C VAL A 27 -11.22 -26.81 -31.47
N LEU A 28 -10.94 -26.84 -30.16
CA LEU A 28 -10.87 -28.01 -29.27
C LEU A 28 -11.16 -27.63 -27.80
N ALA A 29 -12.12 -28.33 -27.21
CA ALA A 29 -12.15 -28.57 -25.78
C ALA A 29 -10.92 -29.42 -25.39
N LEU A 30 -9.99 -28.82 -24.66
CA LEU A 30 -9.07 -29.57 -23.80
C LEU A 30 -9.45 -29.26 -22.36
N GLU A 31 -9.93 -30.30 -21.72
CA GLU A 31 -10.26 -30.46 -20.32
C GLU A 31 -9.09 -29.95 -19.46
N ASN A 32 -9.27 -28.79 -18.84
CA ASN A 32 -8.49 -28.37 -17.67
C ASN A 32 -9.40 -28.50 -16.44
N GLU A 33 -9.76 -29.74 -16.13
CA GLU A 33 -10.19 -30.09 -14.79
C GLU A 33 -8.95 -30.43 -13.96
N GLU A 34 -8.96 -29.99 -12.70
CA GLU A 34 -7.95 -30.22 -11.65
C GLU A 34 -6.84 -29.16 -11.48
N CYS A 35 -7.21 -28.00 -10.90
CA CYS A 35 -6.52 -27.42 -9.73
C CYS A 35 -7.27 -26.18 -9.22
N SER A 36 -8.46 -26.37 -8.64
CA SER A 36 -9.18 -25.32 -7.92
C SER A 36 -9.80 -25.88 -6.66
N THR A 37 -8.96 -26.29 -5.70
CA THR A 37 -9.36 -26.55 -4.30
C THR A 37 -8.14 -26.64 -3.40
N LEU A 38 -7.42 -25.54 -3.18
CA LEU A 38 -6.62 -25.35 -1.97
C LEU A 38 -6.22 -23.88 -1.88
N PHE A 39 -6.24 -23.32 -0.66
CA PHE A 39 -6.02 -21.91 -0.31
C PHE A 39 -7.27 -21.02 -0.26
N ALA A 40 -8.34 -21.53 0.34
CA ALA A 40 -9.16 -20.71 1.22
C ALA A 40 -8.69 -20.91 2.68
N ILE A 41 -8.82 -19.85 3.48
CA ILE A 41 -8.63 -19.76 4.94
C ILE A 41 -7.19 -19.41 5.39
N GLU A 42 -6.87 -18.13 5.37
CA GLU A 42 -6.07 -17.49 6.44
C GLU A 42 -6.69 -16.11 6.72
N ASP A 43 -7.85 -16.12 7.36
CA ASP A 43 -8.34 -14.97 8.12
C ASP A 43 -8.92 -15.46 9.45
N ALA A 44 -8.77 -14.64 10.49
CA ALA A 44 -9.10 -14.84 11.91
C ALA A 44 -8.10 -15.64 12.78
N ALA A 45 -7.23 -14.92 13.49
CA ALA A 45 -7.14 -14.97 14.95
C ALA A 45 -6.06 -14.00 15.47
N ASP A 46 -6.47 -12.81 15.90
CA ASP A 46 -5.70 -12.03 16.88
C ASP A 46 -6.69 -11.25 17.77
N VAL A 47 -7.55 -12.01 18.46
CA VAL A 47 -8.36 -11.53 19.59
C VAL A 47 -7.81 -12.21 20.83
N ALA A 48 -6.88 -11.54 21.50
CA ALA A 48 -6.40 -11.94 22.81
C ALA A 48 -7.53 -11.76 23.84
N MET A 49 -8.31 -12.83 24.06
CA MET A 49 -9.15 -12.95 25.25
C MET A 49 -8.26 -13.48 26.37
N GLY A 50 -7.92 -12.61 27.32
CA GLY A 50 -7.31 -13.01 28.58
C GLY A 50 -8.37 -13.72 29.43
N SER A 51 -8.30 -15.05 29.48
CA SER A 51 -8.95 -15.83 30.52
C SER A 51 -8.07 -15.76 31.77
N GLY A 52 -8.52 -14.97 32.76
CA GLY A 52 -8.06 -15.10 34.13
C GLY A 52 -8.66 -16.37 34.71
N GLU A 53 -7.82 -17.37 34.91
CA GLU A 53 -8.13 -18.55 35.72
C GLU A 53 -7.28 -18.48 36.98
N ASP A 54 -7.99 -18.41 38.11
CA ASP A 54 -7.46 -18.50 39.46
C ASP A 54 -6.89 -19.91 39.70
N ASP A 55 -5.56 -20.03 39.72
CA ASP A 55 -4.89 -21.24 40.22
C ASP A 55 -4.35 -20.98 41.62
N SER A 56 -5.08 -21.47 42.61
CA SER A 56 -4.66 -21.59 43.99
C SER A 56 -3.64 -22.73 44.10
N GLY A 57 -2.39 -22.43 43.72
CA GLY A 57 -1.24 -23.32 43.83
C GLY A 57 -0.42 -23.04 45.10
N GLU A 58 -0.32 -24.09 45.90
CA GLU A 58 0.37 -24.24 47.19
C GLU A 58 1.83 -23.75 47.18
N PHE A 59 2.23 -23.13 48.30
CA PHE A 59 3.53 -22.50 48.51
C PHE A 59 4.53 -23.50 49.09
N ASP A 60 5.49 -23.95 48.27
CA ASP A 60 6.69 -24.67 48.72
C ASP A 60 7.87 -23.70 48.90
N PRO A 61 8.38 -23.47 50.13
CA PRO A 61 9.53 -22.61 50.36
C PRO A 61 10.78 -23.44 50.63
N ASP A 62 11.45 -23.91 49.58
CA ASP A 62 12.91 -24.15 49.67
C ASP A 62 13.51 -24.43 48.28
N CYS A 63 14.06 -23.39 47.66
CA CYS A 63 15.05 -23.56 46.60
C CYS A 63 15.97 -22.34 46.53
N THR A 64 17.01 -22.34 47.35
CA THR A 64 18.14 -21.40 47.29
C THR A 64 19.14 -21.88 46.24
N LEU A 65 19.25 -21.19 45.11
CA LEU A 65 20.39 -21.28 44.17
C LEU A 65 20.55 -19.97 43.36
N PRO A 66 21.74 -19.70 42.77
CA PRO A 66 22.46 -18.45 42.97
C PRO A 66 22.19 -17.37 41.93
N ALA A 67 22.52 -16.14 42.32
CA ALA A 67 22.58 -14.94 41.50
C ALA A 67 23.38 -15.13 40.21
N ALA A 68 22.70 -15.53 39.14
CA ALA A 68 23.19 -15.40 37.77
C ALA A 68 22.62 -14.11 37.18
N ALA A 69 23.55 -13.20 36.87
CA ALA A 69 23.29 -11.88 36.32
C ALA A 69 22.28 -11.91 35.16
N THR A 70 21.12 -11.28 35.37
CA THR A 70 20.17 -10.94 34.30
C THR A 70 20.74 -9.78 33.48
N ARG A 71 21.76 -10.08 32.66
CA ARG A 71 22.20 -9.21 31.58
C ARG A 71 21.20 -9.32 30.43
N ALA A 72 20.61 -8.17 30.10
CA ALA A 72 20.11 -7.82 28.78
C ALA A 72 18.92 -8.63 28.22
N SER A 73 17.72 -8.15 28.51
CA SER A 73 16.68 -8.05 27.49
C SER A 73 16.11 -6.63 27.45
N ASN A 74 16.97 -5.63 27.28
CA ASN A 74 16.57 -4.32 26.75
C ASN A 74 16.33 -4.48 25.24
N ARG A 75 15.43 -5.38 24.86
CA ARG A 75 14.85 -5.42 23.52
C ARG A 75 13.89 -4.24 23.53
N GLN A 76 14.47 -3.04 23.38
CA GLN A 76 13.77 -1.79 23.21
C GLN A 76 12.60 -2.09 22.29
N GLN A 77 11.38 -1.93 22.80
CA GLN A 77 10.17 -1.91 22.00
C GLN A 77 10.33 -0.76 21.02
N ALA A 78 11.01 -1.03 19.91
CA ALA A 78 11.26 -0.06 18.89
C ALA A 78 9.89 0.34 18.31
N GLY A 79 9.48 1.57 18.58
CA GLY A 79 8.62 2.32 17.68
C GLY A 79 7.12 2.16 17.81
N ARG A 80 6.58 1.56 18.88
CA ARG A 80 5.15 1.74 19.18
C ARG A 80 4.94 3.20 19.61
N SER A 81 4.21 3.95 18.81
CA SER A 81 3.88 5.36 19.08
C SER A 81 2.90 5.53 20.25
N GLY A 82 2.26 4.44 20.68
CA GLY A 82 1.10 4.46 21.57
C GLY A 82 -0.23 4.58 20.82
N PHE A 83 -0.20 5.00 19.56
CA PHE A 83 -1.38 5.16 18.71
C PHE A 83 -1.44 4.04 17.67
N ARG A 84 -2.60 3.40 17.54
CA ARG A 84 -2.84 2.38 16.50
C ARG A 84 -2.65 3.02 15.12
N GLY A 85 -1.96 2.33 14.22
CA GLY A 85 -1.74 2.79 12.83
C GLY A 85 -0.72 3.93 12.67
N VAL A 86 -0.12 4.44 13.75
CA VAL A 86 0.95 5.45 13.68
C VAL A 86 2.27 4.83 14.09
N SER A 87 3.27 4.93 13.22
CA SER A 87 4.64 4.48 13.48
C SER A 87 5.48 5.63 14.02
N ARG A 88 6.25 5.38 15.09
CA ARG A 88 7.19 6.36 15.64
C ARG A 88 8.62 5.99 15.22
N LYS A 89 9.35 6.97 14.69
CA LYS A 89 10.78 6.83 14.35
C LYS A 89 11.60 7.87 15.08
N VAL A 90 12.69 7.45 15.71
CA VAL A 90 13.65 8.34 16.37
C VAL A 90 14.89 8.43 15.50
N ASN A 91 15.25 9.63 15.07
CA ASN A 91 16.51 9.85 14.37
C ASN A 91 17.66 9.85 15.38
N THR A 92 18.49 8.81 15.36
CA THR A 92 19.59 8.63 16.33
C THR A 92 20.64 9.74 16.27
N LYS A 93 20.79 10.42 15.12
CA LYS A 93 21.77 11.51 14.96
C LYS A 93 21.28 12.83 15.52
N THR A 94 19.98 13.11 15.42
CA THR A 94 19.41 14.41 15.78
C THR A 94 18.55 14.36 17.05
N GLY A 95 18.25 13.16 17.55
CA GLY A 95 17.28 12.95 18.62
C GLY A 95 15.83 13.26 18.23
N LYS A 96 15.57 13.74 17.01
CA LYS A 96 14.24 14.15 16.57
C LYS A 96 13.33 12.93 16.41
N ILE A 97 12.13 13.03 16.98
CA ILE A 97 11.07 12.05 16.84
C ILE A 97 10.20 12.48 15.66
N THR A 98 9.89 11.53 14.79
CA THR A 98 8.96 11.71 13.68
C THR A 98 7.90 10.62 13.70
N TYR A 99 6.68 10.96 13.29
CA TYR A 99 5.53 10.09 13.25
C TYR A 99 5.08 9.88 11.80
N GLN A 100 4.53 8.71 11.50
CA GLN A 100 4.02 8.37 10.18
C GLN A 100 2.74 7.56 10.33
N ALA A 101 1.65 8.01 9.70
CA ALA A 101 0.41 7.26 9.63
C ALA A 101 0.50 6.20 8.53
N GLY A 102 -0.14 5.06 8.76
CA GLY A 102 -0.27 4.03 7.73
C GLY A 102 -1.49 3.15 7.93
N VAL A 103 -2.06 2.72 6.82
CA VAL A 103 -3.10 1.71 6.75
C VAL A 103 -2.71 0.66 5.74
N ILE A 104 -3.19 -0.57 5.94
CA ILE A 104 -3.06 -1.64 4.95
C ILE A 104 -4.46 -2.20 4.73
N PHE A 105 -4.89 -2.24 3.47
CA PHE A 105 -6.15 -2.84 3.07
C PHE A 105 -6.03 -3.42 1.67
N ASN A 106 -6.64 -4.57 1.45
CA ASN A 106 -6.60 -5.31 0.18
C ASN A 106 -5.19 -5.41 -0.45
N ASN A 107 -4.19 -5.77 0.37
CA ASN A 107 -2.78 -5.90 -0.03
C ASN A 107 -2.11 -4.60 -0.51
N LEU A 108 -2.74 -3.45 -0.32
CA LEU A 108 -2.17 -2.13 -0.55
C LEU A 108 -1.86 -1.47 0.80
N LYS A 109 -0.60 -1.11 1.01
CA LYS A 109 -0.14 -0.29 2.13
C LYS A 109 -0.09 1.16 1.67
N VAL A 110 -0.82 2.02 2.38
CA VAL A 110 -0.82 3.47 2.18
C VAL A 110 -0.23 4.13 3.41
N THR A 111 0.76 4.99 3.21
CA THR A 111 1.45 5.70 4.30
C THR A 111 1.54 7.19 4.02
N SER A 112 1.45 8.01 5.07
CA SER A 112 1.67 9.46 4.98
C SER A 112 3.15 9.80 4.94
N CYS A 113 3.47 11.08 4.73
CA CYS A 113 4.79 11.62 5.04
C CYS A 113 5.10 11.55 6.56
N TYR A 114 6.38 11.76 6.90
CA TYR A 114 6.82 11.87 8.29
C TYR A 114 6.55 13.26 8.83
N THR A 115 5.86 13.37 9.96
CA THR A 115 5.58 14.64 10.66
C THR A 115 6.30 14.68 12.01
N ALA A 116 6.53 15.90 12.53
CA ALA A 116 7.09 16.07 13.87
C ALA A 116 5.99 16.07 14.96
N ASN A 117 4.75 16.41 14.58
CA ASN A 117 3.60 16.45 15.47
C ASN A 117 2.87 15.10 15.46
N ALA A 118 2.65 14.52 16.65
CA ALA A 118 1.91 13.28 16.80
C ALA A 118 0.43 13.45 16.47
N GLU A 119 -0.19 14.58 16.86
CA GLU A 119 -1.61 14.87 16.63
C GLU A 119 -1.91 14.92 15.12
N GLU A 120 -1.08 15.63 14.37
CA GLU A 120 -1.18 15.69 12.90
C GLU A 120 -1.07 14.29 12.26
N SER A 121 -0.20 13.42 12.80
CA SER A 121 -0.12 12.04 12.31
C SER A 121 -1.34 11.20 12.69
N VAL A 122 -2.05 11.53 13.77
CA VAL A 122 -3.31 10.87 14.14
C VAL A 122 -4.43 11.33 13.19
N ASP A 123 -4.50 12.63 12.88
CA ASP A 123 -5.46 13.17 11.90
C ASP A 123 -5.28 12.51 10.52
N PHE A 124 -4.02 12.37 10.09
CA PHE A 124 -3.67 11.62 8.88
C PHE A 124 -4.14 10.16 8.96
N HIS A 125 -3.98 9.49 10.11
CA HIS A 125 -4.46 8.12 10.25
C HIS A 125 -5.98 8.02 10.14
N ILE A 126 -6.73 8.95 10.74
CA ILE A 126 -8.19 9.02 10.64
C ILE A 126 -8.63 9.15 9.18
N ILE A 127 -8.02 10.07 8.42
CA ILE A 127 -8.32 10.25 6.99
C ILE A 127 -8.06 8.96 6.19
N LEU A 128 -6.95 8.28 6.47
CA LEU A 128 -6.61 7.01 5.81
C LEU A 128 -7.57 5.87 6.17
N VAL A 129 -8.07 5.82 7.40
CA VAL A 129 -9.08 4.83 7.82
C VAL A 129 -10.40 5.10 7.11
N GLN A 130 -10.84 6.36 7.05
CA GLN A 130 -12.06 6.72 6.33
C GLN A 130 -11.93 6.47 4.81
N LEU A 131 -10.75 6.69 4.22
CA LEU A 131 -10.49 6.31 2.82
C LEU A 131 -10.71 4.81 2.62
N ARG A 132 -10.17 3.97 3.52
CA ARG A 132 -10.38 2.53 3.49
C ARG A 132 -11.87 2.16 3.57
N GLU A 133 -12.59 2.74 4.53
CA GLU A 133 -14.03 2.49 4.71
C GLU A 133 -14.84 2.87 3.46
N CYS A 134 -14.55 4.00 2.82
CA CYS A 134 -15.19 4.40 1.56
C CYS A 134 -14.93 3.39 0.43
N VAL A 135 -13.74 2.80 0.38
CA VAL A 135 -13.39 1.78 -0.63
C VAL A 135 -14.09 0.47 -0.34
N GLU A 136 -14.13 0.03 0.92
CA GLU A 136 -14.81 -1.20 1.34
C GLU A 136 -16.32 -1.12 1.04
N GLN A 137 -16.97 0.01 1.38
CA GLN A 137 -18.38 0.25 1.04
C GLN A 137 -18.65 0.25 -0.46
N GLY A 138 -17.72 0.76 -1.27
CA GLY A 138 -17.83 0.74 -2.73
C GLY A 138 -17.66 -0.64 -3.34
N VAL A 139 -17.01 -1.57 -2.64
CA VAL A 139 -16.82 -2.97 -3.09
C VAL A 139 -18.00 -3.84 -2.67
N GLU A 140 -18.59 -3.62 -1.50
CA GLU A 140 -19.74 -4.40 -1.01
C GLU A 140 -21.04 -4.16 -1.79
N GLY A 141 -21.15 -3.04 -2.51
CA GLY A 141 -22.37 -2.67 -3.23
C GLY A 141 -22.55 -3.29 -4.62
N ASP A 142 -21.53 -3.96 -5.17
CA ASP A 142 -21.52 -4.44 -6.55
C ASP A 142 -21.21 -5.95 -6.62
N ASP A 143 -22.23 -6.77 -6.41
CA ASP A 143 -22.16 -8.24 -6.48
C ASP A 143 -21.93 -8.77 -7.91
N SER A 144 -21.91 -7.90 -8.94
CA SER A 144 -22.04 -8.30 -10.35
C SER A 144 -20.74 -8.31 -11.15
N VAL A 145 -19.62 -7.80 -10.62
CA VAL A 145 -18.38 -7.58 -11.39
C VAL A 145 -17.15 -8.14 -10.68
N GLU A 146 -16.23 -8.72 -11.47
CA GLU A 146 -14.95 -9.31 -11.03
C GLU A 146 -14.19 -8.41 -10.03
N GLY A 147 -13.93 -8.97 -8.84
CA GLY A 147 -13.49 -8.25 -7.64
C GLY A 147 -12.22 -7.37 -7.73
N PRO A 148 -11.20 -7.65 -8.56
CA PRO A 148 -10.01 -6.79 -8.63
C PRO A 148 -10.29 -5.41 -9.24
N LEU A 149 -11.11 -5.34 -10.29
CA LEU A 149 -11.38 -4.09 -11.02
C LEU A 149 -12.29 -3.16 -10.22
N VAL A 150 -13.29 -3.72 -9.52
CA VAL A 150 -14.19 -2.97 -8.64
C VAL A 150 -13.40 -2.24 -7.55
N PHE A 151 -12.46 -2.94 -6.92
CA PHE A 151 -11.60 -2.33 -5.90
C PHE A 151 -10.80 -1.14 -6.43
N GLU A 152 -10.17 -1.27 -7.61
CA GLU A 152 -9.36 -0.19 -8.16
C GLU A 152 -10.21 1.03 -8.53
N GLN A 153 -11.40 0.82 -9.10
CA GLN A 153 -12.33 1.89 -9.44
C GLN A 153 -12.82 2.62 -8.19
N SER A 154 -13.22 1.87 -7.15
CA SER A 154 -13.63 2.42 -5.86
C SER A 154 -12.50 3.21 -5.19
N LEU A 155 -11.27 2.71 -5.23
CA LEU A 155 -10.11 3.43 -4.69
C LEU A 155 -9.81 4.72 -5.46
N ARG A 156 -9.89 4.71 -6.79
CA ARG A 156 -9.72 5.93 -7.61
C ARG A 156 -10.81 6.94 -7.32
N ALA A 157 -12.06 6.50 -7.22
CA ALA A 157 -13.19 7.36 -6.88
C ALA A 157 -13.03 8.00 -5.50
N ALA A 158 -12.69 7.21 -4.48
CA ALA A 158 -12.48 7.69 -3.11
C ALA A 158 -11.27 8.64 -3.00
N CYS A 159 -10.17 8.35 -3.69
CA CYS A 159 -9.00 9.24 -3.76
C CYS A 159 -9.35 10.58 -4.42
N LYS A 160 -10.14 10.55 -5.50
CA LYS A 160 -10.59 11.76 -6.20
C LYS A 160 -11.52 12.61 -5.33
N GLN A 161 -12.42 11.97 -4.59
CA GLN A 161 -13.33 12.65 -3.66
C GLN A 161 -12.58 13.39 -2.54
N ARG A 162 -11.49 12.82 -2.03
CA ARG A 162 -10.68 13.35 -0.92
C ARG A 162 -9.37 13.99 -1.34
N GLN A 163 -9.22 14.37 -2.62
CA GLN A 163 -7.94 14.78 -3.19
C GLN A 163 -7.26 15.93 -2.43
N GLU A 164 -8.03 16.89 -1.93
CA GLU A 164 -7.47 18.03 -1.18
C GLU A 164 -6.80 17.59 0.13
N GLU A 165 -7.45 16.73 0.91
CA GLU A 165 -6.91 16.17 2.15
C GLU A 165 -5.67 15.33 1.88
N LEU A 166 -5.76 14.42 0.90
CA LEU A 166 -4.67 13.50 0.56
C LEU A 166 -3.44 14.21 0.00
N SER A 167 -3.62 15.34 -0.68
CA SER A 167 -2.50 16.15 -1.21
C SER A 167 -1.60 16.72 -0.11
N LYS A 168 -2.16 17.03 1.06
CA LYS A 168 -1.42 17.54 2.23
C LYS A 168 -0.52 16.45 2.85
N MET A 169 -0.93 15.19 2.73
CA MET A 169 -0.28 14.05 3.37
C MET A 169 0.94 13.51 2.63
N SER A 170 1.13 13.87 1.35
CA SER A 170 2.18 13.32 0.47
C SER A 170 2.28 11.79 0.57
N LEU A 171 1.23 11.11 0.11
CA LEU A 171 1.08 9.66 0.26
C LEU A 171 2.20 8.87 -0.43
N SER A 172 2.54 7.74 0.19
CA SER A 172 3.41 6.71 -0.36
C SER A 172 2.70 5.36 -0.31
N PHE A 173 2.74 4.64 -1.42
CA PHE A 173 2.07 3.37 -1.64
C PHE A 173 3.09 2.25 -1.73
N SER A 174 2.78 1.10 -1.15
CA SER A 174 3.48 -0.15 -1.45
C SER A 174 2.52 -1.32 -1.42
N VAL A 175 2.81 -2.36 -2.19
CA VAL A 175 2.00 -3.58 -2.22
C VAL A 175 2.57 -4.53 -1.17
N ALA A 176 1.71 -4.96 -0.25
CA ALA A 176 2.02 -5.97 0.73
C ALA A 176 1.58 -7.33 0.17
N PHE A 177 2.46 -8.32 0.16
CA PHE A 177 2.15 -9.63 -0.38
C PHE A 177 2.75 -10.72 0.50
N THR A 178 2.05 -11.84 0.69
CA THR A 178 2.57 -12.99 1.44
C THR A 178 2.88 -14.11 0.46
N ALA A 179 4.14 -14.53 0.40
CA ALA A 179 4.61 -15.63 -0.43
C ALA A 179 5.58 -16.48 0.39
N PHE A 180 5.58 -17.81 0.22
CA PHE A 180 6.55 -18.69 0.87
C PHE A 180 6.58 -18.55 2.41
N GLY A 181 5.43 -18.25 3.04
CA GLY A 181 5.33 -18.01 4.49
C GLY A 181 5.96 -16.68 4.96
N VAL A 182 6.36 -15.79 4.04
CA VAL A 182 7.01 -14.51 4.35
C VAL A 182 6.20 -13.37 3.76
N ARG A 183 6.04 -12.30 4.55
CA ARG A 183 5.41 -11.05 4.12
C ARG A 183 6.44 -10.13 3.47
N PHE A 184 6.22 -9.81 2.21
CA PHE A 184 7.01 -8.88 1.42
C PHE A 184 6.29 -7.55 1.23
N TYR A 185 7.08 -6.50 1.03
CA TYR A 185 6.59 -5.20 0.60
C TYR A 185 7.34 -4.80 -0.66
N THR A 186 6.61 -4.35 -1.67
CA THR A 186 7.21 -3.77 -2.86
C THR A 186 7.86 -2.42 -2.53
N PRO A 187 8.78 -1.95 -3.38
CA PRO A 187 9.32 -0.60 -3.26
C PRO A 187 8.20 0.44 -3.19
N THR A 188 8.38 1.45 -2.35
CA THR A 188 7.38 2.51 -2.19
C THR A 188 7.35 3.43 -3.40
N THR A 189 6.17 3.74 -3.91
CA THR A 189 5.93 4.74 -4.97
C THR A 189 5.00 5.85 -4.47
N THR A 190 5.09 7.04 -5.08
CA THR A 190 4.14 8.14 -4.85
C THR A 190 2.97 8.12 -5.84
N SER A 191 3.02 7.26 -6.86
CA SER A 191 1.97 7.11 -7.87
C SER A 191 1.00 6.00 -7.46
N LEU A 192 -0.28 6.35 -7.31
CA LEU A 192 -1.32 5.36 -7.04
C LEU A 192 -1.40 4.33 -8.19
N GLU A 193 -1.30 4.79 -9.43
CA GLU A 193 -1.49 3.93 -10.60
C GLU A 193 -0.36 2.92 -10.78
N GLU A 194 0.88 3.32 -10.48
CA GLU A 194 2.01 2.40 -10.47
C GLU A 194 1.85 1.33 -9.38
N ALA A 195 1.35 1.71 -8.20
CA ALA A 195 1.10 0.76 -7.12
C ALA A 195 -0.02 -0.24 -7.48
N LEU A 196 -1.09 0.22 -8.14
CA LEU A 196 -2.18 -0.63 -8.62
C LEU A 196 -1.74 -1.56 -9.74
N GLU A 197 -0.93 -1.08 -10.69
CA GLU A 197 -0.36 -1.92 -11.75
C GLU A 197 0.55 -3.02 -11.17
N VAL A 198 1.43 -2.66 -10.23
CA VAL A 198 2.28 -3.65 -9.52
C VAL A 198 1.42 -4.66 -8.77
N ARG A 199 0.34 -4.20 -8.12
CA ARG A 199 -0.61 -5.08 -7.44
C ARG A 199 -1.24 -6.06 -8.44
N SER A 200 -1.86 -5.56 -9.50
CA SER A 200 -2.51 -6.37 -10.54
C SER A 200 -1.56 -7.44 -11.10
N ARG A 201 -0.34 -7.03 -11.53
CA ARG A 201 0.68 -7.97 -12.03
C ARG A 201 1.05 -9.06 -11.04
N MET A 202 1.21 -8.72 -9.75
CA MET A 202 1.57 -9.70 -8.72
C MET A 202 0.43 -10.71 -8.46
N PHE A 203 -0.83 -10.28 -8.55
CA PHE A 203 -1.98 -11.18 -8.43
C PHE A 203 -2.12 -12.09 -9.65
N THR A 204 -2.00 -11.56 -10.86
CA THR A 204 -1.99 -12.38 -12.09
C THR A 204 -0.84 -13.38 -12.07
N ALA A 205 0.36 -12.98 -11.66
CA ALA A 205 1.50 -13.88 -11.53
C ALA A 205 1.29 -14.95 -10.45
N ARG A 206 0.54 -14.64 -9.38
CA ARG A 206 0.15 -15.63 -8.35
C ARG A 206 -0.78 -16.69 -8.93
N GLU A 207 -1.77 -16.28 -9.72
CA GLU A 207 -2.73 -17.18 -10.38
C GLU A 207 -2.03 -18.10 -11.40
N GLN A 208 -0.98 -17.61 -12.06
CA GLN A 208 -0.14 -18.39 -12.98
C GLN A 208 0.82 -19.37 -12.28
N GLY A 209 0.94 -19.28 -10.95
CA GLY A 209 1.74 -20.18 -10.13
C GLY A 209 3.06 -19.61 -9.64
N VAL A 210 3.78 -20.43 -8.86
CA VAL A 210 4.92 -20.00 -8.05
C VAL A 210 6.08 -19.42 -8.87
N ALA A 211 6.39 -20.02 -10.02
CA ALA A 211 7.48 -19.58 -10.88
C ALA A 211 7.23 -18.18 -11.47
N ALA A 212 5.99 -17.92 -11.92
CA ALA A 212 5.58 -16.62 -12.45
C ALA A 212 5.62 -15.55 -11.34
N LEU A 213 5.09 -15.86 -10.16
CA LEU A 213 5.16 -14.99 -8.99
C LEU A 213 6.60 -14.64 -8.60
N GLN A 214 7.51 -15.60 -8.60
CA GLN A 214 8.93 -15.37 -8.29
C GLN A 214 9.59 -14.45 -9.32
N ALA A 215 9.33 -14.68 -10.61
CA ALA A 215 9.85 -13.83 -11.69
C ALA A 215 9.34 -12.38 -11.55
N CYS A 216 8.03 -12.21 -11.32
CA CYS A 216 7.42 -10.90 -11.11
C CYS A 216 8.01 -10.18 -9.87
N LEU A 217 8.17 -10.89 -8.76
CA LEU A 217 8.76 -10.33 -7.54
C LEU A 217 10.21 -9.87 -7.76
N LEU A 218 11.02 -10.66 -8.48
CA LEU A 218 12.39 -10.28 -8.83
C LEU A 218 12.42 -9.02 -9.71
N GLU A 219 11.53 -8.93 -10.70
CA GLU A 219 11.40 -7.74 -11.55
C GLU A 219 11.04 -6.49 -10.73
N VAL A 220 10.02 -6.57 -9.87
CA VAL A 220 9.58 -5.44 -9.03
C VAL A 220 10.67 -4.99 -8.06
N LEU A 221 11.36 -5.93 -7.42
CA LEU A 221 12.43 -5.62 -6.47
C LEU A 221 13.69 -5.06 -7.16
N THR A 222 13.98 -5.48 -8.39
CA THR A 222 15.12 -4.95 -9.16
C THR A 222 14.81 -3.56 -9.74
N ALA A 223 13.58 -3.31 -10.19
CA ALA A 223 13.12 -1.99 -10.63
C ALA A 223 13.21 -0.93 -9.52
N GLY A 224 12.89 -1.28 -8.26
CA GLY A 224 13.00 -0.34 -7.14
C GLY A 224 14.43 0.12 -6.82
N ARG A 225 15.44 -0.70 -7.12
CA ARG A 225 16.85 -0.36 -6.82
C ARG A 225 17.40 0.73 -7.73
N THR A 226 16.86 0.90 -8.94
CA THR A 226 17.32 1.95 -9.86
C THR A 226 16.79 3.33 -9.45
N ASN A 227 15.60 3.40 -8.84
CA ASN A 227 14.98 4.66 -8.42
C ASN A 227 15.64 5.31 -7.19
N VAL A 228 16.32 4.53 -6.35
CA VAL A 228 17.10 5.07 -5.20
C VAL A 228 18.23 5.99 -5.67
N HIS A 229 18.81 5.74 -6.85
CA HIS A 229 19.86 6.59 -7.40
C HIS A 229 19.32 7.89 -8.01
N ARG A 230 18.03 7.96 -8.39
CA ARG A 230 17.46 9.12 -9.08
C ARG A 230 17.13 10.29 -8.13
N LEU A 231 16.82 10.02 -6.87
CA LEU A 231 16.59 11.06 -5.86
C LEU A 231 17.86 11.77 -5.37
N ALA A 232 19.04 11.19 -5.61
CA ALA A 232 20.31 11.80 -5.23
C ALA A 232 20.83 12.84 -6.24
N SER A 233 20.32 12.89 -7.48
CA SER A 233 20.87 13.77 -8.54
C SER A 233 20.15 15.10 -8.71
N GLY A 234 19.06 15.36 -7.98
CA GLY A 234 18.15 16.49 -8.21
C GLY A 234 18.19 17.59 -7.15
N LYS A 235 19.37 18.05 -6.68
CA LYS A 235 19.50 19.28 -5.86
C LYS A 235 20.95 19.80 -5.82
N GLY A 236 21.52 19.96 -7.01
CA GLY A 236 22.78 20.67 -7.22
C GLY A 236 22.57 22.05 -7.85
N THR A 237 21.55 22.81 -7.44
CA THR A 237 21.41 24.21 -7.86
C THR A 237 22.55 25.00 -7.21
N LYS A 238 23.68 25.07 -7.90
CA LYS A 238 24.79 25.97 -7.58
C LYS A 238 24.24 27.39 -7.49
N ARG A 239 23.99 27.86 -6.27
CA ARG A 239 23.91 29.30 -5.98
C ARG A 239 25.28 29.88 -6.31
N SER A 240 25.42 30.39 -7.53
CA SER A 240 26.51 31.28 -7.92
C SER A 240 26.43 32.51 -7.01
N ARG A 241 27.28 32.55 -5.97
CA ARG A 241 27.51 33.77 -5.20
C ARG A 241 28.42 34.66 -6.06
N ASN A 242 27.82 35.60 -6.78
CA ASN A 242 28.54 36.77 -7.27
C ASN A 242 29.02 37.55 -6.04
N TRP A 243 30.32 37.48 -5.77
CA TRP A 243 31.00 38.46 -4.93
C TRP A 243 31.24 39.69 -5.80
N SER A 244 30.39 40.70 -5.64
CA SER A 244 30.70 42.05 -6.09
C SER A 244 31.87 42.57 -5.26
N GLN A 245 33.00 42.84 -5.91
CA GLN A 245 34.04 43.69 -5.36
C GLN A 245 33.50 45.12 -5.21
N GLY A 246 33.64 45.67 -4.01
CA GLY A 246 33.55 47.08 -3.68
C GLY A 246 34.73 47.40 -2.78
#